data_AF-A0A937R037-F1
#
_entry.id   AF-A0A937R037-F1
#
_cell.length_a   1.000
_cell.length_b   1.000
_cell.length_c   1.000
_cell.angle_alpha   90.00
_cell.angle_beta   90.00
_cell.angle_gamma   90.00
#
_symmetry.space_group_name_H-M   'P 1'
#
loop_
_entity.id
_entity.type
_entity.pdbx_description
1 polymer ?
#
loop_
_entity_poly.entity_id
_entity_poly.type
_entity_poly.pdbx_seq_one_letter_code
_entity_poly.pdbx_strand_id
1 'polypeptide(L)' 'MDQSHGFIEVDLFPEEVDSLDHPYVTSLKEMLEEVALQYHCRLLSLDIDAGTVIFSFDSQELMADILKILKNDE' A
#
# COMPACT_ATOMS: atom_id res chain seq x y z
N MET A 1 21.23 -12.28 4.80
CA MET A 1 20.77 -10.89 5.00
C MET A 1 19.31 -10.91 4.63
N ASP A 2 18.44 -10.98 5.63
CA ASP A 2 16.99 -11.11 5.43
C ASP A 2 16.44 -9.71 5.20
N GLN A 3 16.41 -9.27 3.94
CA GLN A 3 15.61 -8.10 3.56
C GLN A 3 14.16 -8.58 3.47
N SER A 4 13.53 -8.79 4.63
CA SER A 4 12.08 -8.92 4.70
C SER A 4 11.49 -7.55 4.38
N HIS A 5 11.33 -7.25 3.10
CA HIS A 5 10.39 -6.22 2.67
C HIS A 5 9.03 -6.69 3.16
N GLY A 6 8.55 -6.07 4.24
CA GLY A 6 7.23 -6.37 4.75
C GLY A 6 6.19 -6.01 3.68
N PHE A 7 5.10 -6.75 3.66
CA PHE A 7 3.90 -6.32 2.97
C PHE A 7 3.00 -5.64 4.01
N ILE A 8 2.36 -4.55 3.63
CA ILE A 8 1.33 -3.88 4.42
C ILE A 8 0.00 -4.29 3.81
N GLU A 9 -0.85 -4.87 4.64
CA GLU A 9 -2.19 -5.31 4.28
C GLU A 9 -3.18 -4.36 4.97
N VAL A 10 -4.03 -3.69 4.19
CA VAL A 10 -4.97 -2.69 4.70
C VAL A 10 -6.34 -2.92 4.07
N ASP A 11 -7.32 -3.16 4.93
CA ASP A 11 -8.74 -3.15 4.55
C ASP A 11 -9.15 -1.71 4.24
N LEU A 12 -9.23 -1.37 2.96
CA LEU A 12 -9.59 -0.02 2.47
C LEU A 12 -10.88 -0.02 1.67
N PHE A 13 -11.24 -1.16 1.07
CA PHE A 13 -12.37 -1.29 0.18
C PHE A 13 -13.26 -2.44 0.61
N PRO A 14 -14.55 -2.42 0.21
CA PRO A 14 -15.42 -3.58 0.42
C PRO A 14 -14.93 -4.79 -0.38
N GLU A 15 -15.30 -5.99 0.09
CA GLU A 15 -14.94 -7.29 -0.49
C GLU A 15 -15.28 -7.46 -1.99
N GLU A 16 -16.19 -6.65 -2.51
CA GLU A 16 -16.53 -6.59 -3.94
C GLU A 16 -15.38 -6.06 -4.82
N VAL A 17 -14.41 -5.33 -4.24
CA VAL A 17 -13.28 -4.74 -4.95
C VAL A 17 -12.07 -5.66 -4.84
N ASP A 18 -11.96 -6.59 -5.79
CA ASP A 18 -10.91 -7.63 -5.87
C ASP A 18 -10.11 -7.52 -7.18
N SER A 19 -9.98 -6.32 -7.74
CA SER A 19 -9.32 -6.17 -9.05
C SER A 19 -8.49 -4.90 -9.12
N LEU A 20 -7.22 -5.05 -9.53
CA LEU A 20 -6.32 -3.93 -9.77
C LEU A 20 -6.83 -2.95 -10.86
N ASP A 21 -7.72 -3.42 -11.75
CA ASP A 21 -8.35 -2.62 -12.81
C ASP A 21 -9.53 -1.77 -12.29
N HIS A 22 -9.97 -1.97 -11.04
CA HIS A 22 -11.04 -1.14 -10.49
C HIS A 22 -10.59 0.32 -10.43
N PRO A 23 -11.46 1.30 -10.78
CA PRO A 23 -11.09 2.72 -10.75
C PRO A 23 -10.61 3.17 -9.37
N TYR A 24 -11.18 2.60 -8.29
CA TYR A 24 -10.75 2.84 -6.92
C TYR A 24 -9.31 2.40 -6.65
N VAL A 25 -8.93 1.21 -7.13
CA VAL A 25 -7.59 0.64 -6.94
C VAL A 25 -6.58 1.36 -7.82
N THR A 26 -6.97 1.73 -9.05
CA THR A 26 -6.16 2.54 -9.95
C THR A 26 -5.82 3.89 -9.32
N SER A 27 -6.82 4.61 -8.78
CA SER A 27 -6.57 5.89 -8.10
C SER A 27 -5.70 5.73 -6.85
N LEU A 28 -5.89 4.67 -6.07
CA LEU A 28 -5.03 4.39 -4.91
C LEU A 28 -3.58 4.11 -5.33
N LYS A 29 -3.40 3.31 -6.39
CA LYS A 29 -2.10 3.00 -6.96
C LYS A 29 -1.35 4.28 -7.34
N GLU A 30 -2.00 5.18 -8.08
CA GLU A 30 -1.42 6.47 -8.47
C GLU A 30 -1.01 7.26 -7.21
N MET A 31 -1.86 7.32 -6.19
CA MET A 31 -1.57 7.98 -4.92
C MET A 31 -0.34 7.38 -4.22
N LEU A 32 -0.24 6.04 -4.17
CA LEU A 32 0.89 5.33 -3.58
C LEU A 32 2.18 5.56 -4.36
N GLU A 33 2.12 5.62 -5.69
CA GLU A 33 3.26 5.94 -6.56
C GLU A 33 3.72 7.39 -6.38
N GLU A 34 2.80 8.34 -6.25
CA GLU A 34 3.11 9.75 -5.94
C GLU A 34 3.79 9.89 -4.58
N VAL A 35 3.26 9.23 -3.54
CA VAL A 35 3.89 9.21 -2.21
C VAL A 35 5.27 8.56 -2.27
N ALA A 36 5.42 7.43 -2.97
CA ALA A 36 6.73 6.82 -3.18
C ALA A 36 7.71 7.84 -3.80
N LEU A 37 7.29 8.56 -4.84
CA LEU A 37 8.13 9.55 -5.50
C LEU A 37 8.54 10.68 -4.54
N GLN A 38 7.61 11.20 -3.74
CA GLN A 38 7.88 12.24 -2.75
C GLN A 38 8.90 11.82 -1.69
N TYR A 39 8.84 10.55 -1.27
CA TYR A 39 9.77 9.98 -0.31
C TYR A 39 11.04 9.41 -0.96
N HIS A 40 11.26 9.62 -2.26
CA HIS A 40 12.38 9.03 -3.03
C HIS A 40 12.45 7.49 -2.94
N CYS A 41 11.30 6.86 -2.81
CA CYS A 41 11.11 5.42 -2.69
C CYS A 41 10.44 4.85 -3.95
N ARG A 42 10.31 3.53 -4.00
CA ARG A 42 9.57 2.84 -5.07
C ARG A 42 8.57 1.87 -4.47
N LEU A 43 7.38 1.85 -5.07
CA LEU A 43 6.40 0.81 -4.85
C LEU A 43 6.94 -0.48 -5.48
N LEU A 44 7.22 -1.48 -4.65
CA LEU A 44 7.78 -2.76 -5.08
C LEU A 44 6.68 -3.71 -5.55
N SER A 45 5.55 -3.69 -4.87
CA SER A 45 4.42 -4.58 -5.15
C SER A 45 3.13 -3.93 -4.70
N LEU A 46 2.06 -4.16 -5.45
CA LEU A 46 0.70 -3.77 -5.14
C LEU A 46 -0.22 -4.89 -5.60
N ASP A 47 -1.04 -5.36 -4.70
CA ASP A 47 -2.03 -6.41 -4.88
C ASP A 47 -3.31 -6.04 -4.13
N ILE A 48 -4.41 -6.71 -4.44
CA ILE A 48 -5.69 -6.54 -3.76
C ILE A 48 -6.39 -7.88 -3.66
N ASP A 49 -6.83 -8.23 -2.47
CA ASP A 49 -7.53 -9.46 -2.16
C ASP A 49 -8.80 -9.10 -1.38
N ALA A 50 -9.97 -9.32 -1.98
CA ALA A 50 -11.28 -9.09 -1.35
C ALA A 50 -11.37 -7.74 -0.59
N GLY A 51 -10.99 -6.63 -1.25
CA GLY A 51 -11.02 -5.29 -0.66
C GLY A 51 -9.83 -4.92 0.23
N THR A 52 -8.99 -5.90 0.57
CA THR A 52 -7.73 -5.70 1.29
C THR A 52 -6.62 -5.37 0.30
N VAL A 53 -6.05 -4.18 0.42
CA VAL A 53 -4.94 -3.73 -0.41
C VAL A 53 -3.63 -4.17 0.23
N ILE A 54 -2.81 -4.86 -0.55
CA ILE A 54 -1.53 -5.42 -0.12
C ILE A 54 -0.43 -4.70 -0.90
N PHE A 55 0.42 -3.94 -0.22
CA PHE A 55 1.50 -3.22 -0.90
C PHE A 55 2.82 -3.25 -0.14
N SER A 56 3.92 -3.04 -0.87
CA SER A 56 5.26 -2.99 -0.29
C SER A 56 6.08 -1.89 -0.94
N PHE A 57 6.88 -1.20 -0.14
CA PHE A 57 7.82 -0.17 -0.58
C PHE A 57 9.26 -0.58 -0.27
N ASP A 58 10.20 -0.08 -1.05
CA ASP A 58 11.64 -0.29 -0.84
C ASP A 58 12.18 0.37 0.45
N SER A 59 11.40 1.28 1.06
CA SER A 59 11.79 2.00 2.27
C SER A 59 11.01 1.58 3.49
N GLN A 60 11.73 1.05 4.47
CA GLN A 60 11.19 0.69 5.77
C GLN A 60 10.71 1.92 6.56
N GLU A 61 11.33 3.09 6.36
CA GLU A 61 10.88 4.35 6.99
C GLU A 61 9.49 4.74 6.50
N LEU A 62 9.27 4.70 5.18
CA LEU A 62 7.96 5.01 4.59
C LEU A 62 6.89 4.01 5.06
N MET A 63 7.23 2.72 5.08
CA MET A 63 6.35 1.68 5.59
C MET A 63 5.95 1.92 7.05
N ALA A 64 6.88 2.31 7.91
CA ALA A 64 6.61 2.59 9.31
C ALA A 64 5.71 3.82 9.49
N ASP A 65 5.89 4.85 8.68
CA ASP A 65 5.06 6.06 8.73
C ASP A 65 3.64 5.80 8.22
N ILE A 66 3.48 5.05 7.12
CA ILE A 66 2.17 4.61 6.63
C ILE A 66 1.45 3.78 7.69
N LEU A 67 2.15 2.82 8.33
CA LEU A 67 1.58 2.05 9.43
C LEU A 67 1.14 2.94 10.60
N LYS A 68 1.90 3.99 10.94
CA LYS A 68 1.48 4.93 12.00
C LYS A 68 0.23 5.71 11.63
N ILE A 69 0.09 6.11 10.36
CA ILE A 69 -1.08 6.85 9.88
C ILE A 69 -2.31 5.95 9.92
N LEU A 70 -2.19 4.73 9.39
CA LEU A 70 -3.29 3.76 9.33
C LEU A 70 -3.71 3.23 10.69
N LYS A 71 -2.78 3.13 11.64
CA LYS A 71 -3.03 2.61 12.98
C LYS A 71 -3.52 3.67 13.98
N ASN A 72 -3.69 4.92 13.54
CA ASN A 72 -4.16 6.04 14.38
C ASN A 72 -5.69 6.21 14.39
N ASP A 73 -6.41 5.10 14.27
CA ASP A 73 -7.83 5.03 14.61
C ASP A 73 -7.94 4.71 16.13
N GLU A 74 -7.79 5.73 16.98
CA GLU A 74 -8.21 5.72 18.40
C GLU A 74 -9.17 6.89 18.69
#